data_AF-A0A7C5JEB8-F1
#
_entry.id   AF-A0A7C5JEB8-F1
#
_cell.length_a   1.000
_cell.length_b   1.000
_cell.length_c   1.000
_cell.angle_alpha   90.00
_cell.angle_beta   90.00
_cell.angle_gamma   90.00
#
_symmetry.space_group_name_H-M   'P 1'
#
loop_
_entity.id
_entity.type
_entity.pdbx_description
1 polymer ?
#
loop_
_entity_poly.entity_id
_entity_poly.type
_entity_poly.pdbx_seq_one_letter_code
_entity_poly.pdbx_strand_id
1 'polypeptide(L)' 'MHIPALQTGVVGINNGLDGLRRNATEIARATSGDGAASPRALVDLRAEQRQVEASVRVVKAADEMLGNLLDARA' A
#
# COMPACT_ATOMS: atom_id res chain seq x y z
N MET A 1 -20.67 13.61 -1.56
CA MET A 1 -20.42 12.35 -2.30
C MET A 1 -19.34 11.57 -1.57
N HIS A 2 -19.65 10.38 -1.07
CA HIS A 2 -18.66 9.47 -0.48
C HIS A 2 -18.30 8.45 -1.56
N ILE A 3 -17.03 8.36 -1.95
CA ILE A 3 -16.55 7.29 -2.83
C ILE A 3 -15.87 6.25 -1.95
N PRO A 4 -16.53 5.12 -1.65
CA PRO A 4 -15.99 4.10 -0.75
C PRO A 4 -14.62 3.60 -1.21
N ALA A 5 -14.40 3.56 -2.52
CA ALA A 5 -13.14 3.14 -3.14
C ALA A 5 -11.95 4.06 -2.78
N LEU A 6 -12.15 5.38 -2.74
CA LEU A 6 -11.08 6.33 -2.42
C LEU A 6 -10.62 6.17 -0.97
N GLN A 7 -11.58 6.12 -0.03
CA GLN A 7 -11.29 5.88 1.38
C GLN A 7 -10.61 4.53 1.61
N THR A 8 -11.13 3.47 0.96
CA THR A 8 -10.55 2.11 1.06
C THR A 8 -9.13 2.08 0.51
N GLY A 9 -8.87 2.75 -0.61
CA GLY A 9 -7.53 2.87 -1.19
C GLY A 9 -6.57 3.61 -0.26
N VAL A 10 -6.97 4.73 0.33
CA VAL A 10 -6.12 5.47 1.29
C VAL A 10 -5.82 4.63 2.54
N VAL A 11 -6.82 3.95 3.11
CA VAL A 11 -6.63 3.04 4.25
C VAL A 11 -5.70 1.88 3.87
N GLY A 12 -5.86 1.30 2.68
CA GLY A 12 -4.99 0.24 2.17
C GLY A 12 -3.53 0.68 2.00
N ILE A 13 -3.29 1.90 1.51
CA ILE A 13 -1.95 2.51 1.44
C ILE A 13 -1.34 2.62 2.83
N ASN A 14 -2.06 3.20 3.79
CA ASN A 14 -1.53 3.40 5.15
C ASN A 14 -1.18 2.07 5.82
N ASN A 15 -2.08 1.09 5.74
CA ASN A 15 -1.86 -0.24 6.30
C ASN A 15 -0.65 -0.94 5.66
N GLY A 16 -0.51 -0.85 4.33
CA GLY A 16 0.62 -1.44 3.61
C GLY A 16 1.94 -0.75 3.94
N LEU A 17 1.96 0.57 4.11
CA LEU A 17 3.17 1.31 4.53
C LEU A 17 3.59 0.96 5.95
N ASP A 18 2.64 0.78 6.87
CA ASP A 18 2.95 0.38 8.24
C ASP A 18 3.47 -1.05 8.34
N GLY A 19 2.95 -1.94 7.50
CA GLY A 19 3.54 -3.26 7.29
C GLY A 19 4.98 -3.16 6.78
N LEU A 20 5.18 -2.42 5.68
CA LEU A 20 6.49 -2.25 5.03
C LEU A 20 7.56 -1.79 6.01
N ARG A 21 7.23 -0.81 6.87
CA ARG A 21 8.14 -0.28 7.90
C ARG A 21 8.51 -1.34 8.94
N ARG A 22 7.54 -2.15 9.37
CA ARG A 22 7.76 -3.23 10.35
C ARG A 22 8.69 -4.30 9.77
N ASN A 23 8.38 -4.80 8.59
CA ASN A 23 9.19 -5.83 7.93
C ASN A 23 10.59 -5.31 7.55
N ALA A 24 10.70 -4.07 7.09
CA ALA A 24 11.99 -3.45 6.82
C ALA A 24 12.85 -3.35 8.08
N THR A 25 12.24 -3.01 9.23
CA THR A 25 12.94 -2.96 10.53
C THR A 25 13.40 -4.34 10.98
N GLU A 26 12.56 -5.37 10.81
CA GLU A 26 12.93 -6.76 11.11
C GLU A 26 14.11 -7.23 10.26
N ILE A 27 14.06 -6.96 8.95
CA ILE A 27 15.15 -7.29 8.01
C ILE A 27 16.44 -6.55 8.41
N ALA A 28 16.35 -5.25 8.70
CA ALA A 28 17.51 -4.45 9.08
C ALA A 28 18.19 -4.94 10.37
N ARG A 29 17.39 -5.33 11.37
CA ARG A 29 17.89 -5.93 12.62
C ARG A 29 18.60 -7.26 12.36
N ALA A 30 18.01 -8.12 11.53
CA ALA A 30 18.63 -9.39 11.17
C ALA A 30 19.94 -9.20 10.40
N THR A 31 20.04 -8.20 9.52
CA THR A 31 21.30 -7.90 8.82
C THR A 31 22.38 -7.29 9.73
N SER A 32 22.00 -6.73 10.89
CA SER A 32 22.92 -6.07 11.83
C SER A 32 23.58 -7.04 12.83
N GLY A 33 23.30 -8.35 12.73
CA GLY A 33 23.92 -9.38 13.56
C GLY A 33 23.09 -9.87 14.76
N ASP A 34 21.91 -9.29 14.99
CA ASP A 34 21.01 -9.64 16.11
C ASP A 34 20.09 -10.85 15.81
N GLY A 35 20.19 -11.49 14.63
CA GLY A 35 19.40 -12.67 14.29
C GLY A 35 19.54 -13.12 12.84
N ALA A 36 19.07 -14.33 12.51
CA ALA A 36 19.01 -14.80 11.14
C ALA A 36 17.96 -14.03 10.33
N ALA A 37 18.28 -13.65 9.09
CA ALA A 37 17.33 -13.00 8.18
C ALA A 37 16.10 -13.90 7.98
N SER A 38 14.93 -13.43 8.40
CA SER A 38 13.65 -14.14 8.28
C SER A 38 13.22 -14.11 6.80
N PRO A 39 13.23 -15.26 6.07
CA PRO A 39 12.75 -15.29 4.70
C PRO A 39 11.28 -14.86 4.60
N ARG A 40 10.53 -15.06 5.68
CA ARG A 40 9.15 -14.61 5.83
C ARG A 40 9.04 -13.08 5.79
N ALA A 41 9.89 -12.36 6.52
CA ALA A 41 9.87 -10.89 6.51
C ALA A 41 10.13 -10.31 5.12
N LEU A 42 10.99 -10.96 4.30
CA LEU A 42 11.23 -10.55 2.92
C LEU A 42 10.01 -10.79 2.02
N VAL A 43 9.33 -11.92 2.17
CA VAL A 43 8.09 -12.22 1.43
C VAL A 43 6.98 -11.25 1.83
N ASP A 44 6.81 -11.02 3.14
CA ASP A 44 5.78 -10.14 3.68
C ASP A 44 6.03 -8.68 3.25
N LEU A 45 7.30 -8.21 3.24
CA LEU A 45 7.69 -6.91 2.70
C LEU A 45 7.24 -6.74 1.24
N ARG A 46 7.43 -7.77 0.40
CA ARG A 46 7.00 -7.75 -1.01
C ARG A 46 5.49 -7.81 -1.16
N ALA A 47 4.80 -8.56 -0.30
CA ALA A 47 3.35 -8.62 -0.29
C ALA A 47 2.75 -7.25 0.06
N GLU A 48 3.29 -6.57 1.06
CA GLU A 48 2.87 -5.24 1.48
C GLU A 48 3.18 -4.17 0.43
N GLN A 49 4.33 -4.27 -0.25
CA GLN A 49 4.63 -3.43 -1.41
C GLN A 49 3.53 -3.54 -2.48
N ARG A 50 3.15 -4.77 -2.84
CA ARG A 50 2.07 -5.02 -3.81
C ARG A 50 0.72 -4.52 -3.31
N GLN A 51 0.44 -4.62 -2.00
CA GLN A 51 -0.78 -4.10 -1.39
C GLN A 51 -0.88 -2.58 -1.52
N VAL A 52 0.23 -1.86 -1.28
CA VAL A 52 0.30 -0.40 -1.48
C VAL A 52 0.07 -0.06 -2.95
N GLU A 53 0.77 -0.74 -3.87
CA GLU A 53 0.62 -0.52 -5.32
C GLU A 53 -0.82 -0.74 -5.80
N ALA A 54 -1.47 -1.82 -5.32
CA ALA A 54 -2.87 -2.11 -5.64
C ALA A 54 -3.80 -1.01 -5.10
N SER A 55 -3.57 -0.56 -3.87
CA SER A 55 -4.37 0.49 -3.23
C SER A 55 -4.21 1.83 -3.94
N VAL A 56 -3.01 2.17 -4.42
CA VAL A 56 -2.77 3.35 -5.28
C VAL A 56 -3.55 3.27 -6.59
N ARG A 57 -3.62 2.09 -7.23
CA ARG A 57 -4.43 1.91 -8.45
C ARG A 57 -5.92 2.15 -8.19
N VAL A 58 -6.44 1.72 -7.04
CA VAL A 58 -7.83 1.98 -6.65
C VAL A 58 -8.09 3.48 -6.50
N VAL A 59 -7.20 4.23 -5.84
CA VAL A 59 -7.32 5.68 -5.70
C VAL A 59 -7.29 6.36 -7.07
N LYS A 60 -6.36 5.98 -7.95
CA LYS A 60 -6.27 6.51 -9.31
C LYS A 60 -7.53 6.25 -10.13
N ALA A 61 -8.04 5.03 -10.10
CA ALA A 61 -9.28 4.68 -10.80
C ALA A 61 -10.47 5.51 -10.28
N ALA A 62 -10.56 5.73 -8.97
CA ALA A 62 -11.59 6.57 -8.38
C ALA A 62 -11.46 8.05 -8.81
N ASP A 63 -10.24 8.56 -8.93
CA ASP A 63 -9.94 9.92 -9.40
C ASP A 63 -10.28 10.09 -10.90
N GLU A 64 -9.88 9.13 -11.74
CA GLU A 64 -10.23 9.12 -13.17
C GLU A 64 -11.75 9.04 -13.40
N MET A 65 -12.46 8.22 -12.61
CA MET A 65 -13.92 8.16 -12.66
C MET A 65 -14.55 9.52 -12.31
N LEU A 66 -14.05 10.19 -11.28
CA LEU A 66 -14.52 11.53 -10.91
C LEU A 66 -14.25 12.55 -12.01
N GLY A 67 -13.05 12.56 -12.58
CA GLY A 67 -12.68 13.43 -13.69
C GLY A 67 -13.60 13.25 -14.88
N ASN A 68 -13.84 12.00 -15.30
CA ASN A 68 -14.74 11.68 -16.40
C ASN A 68 -16.20 12.10 -16.12
N LEU A 69 -16.68 11.96 -14.88
CA LEU A 69 -18.02 12.40 -14.51
C LEU A 69 -18.16 13.93 -14.49
N LEU A 70 -17.08 14.65 -14.14
CA LEU A 70 -17.05 16.11 -14.20
C LEU A 70 -17.00 16.60 -15.65
N ASP A 71 -16.17 15.98 -16.49
CA ASP A 71 -16.06 16.31 -17.92
C ASP A 71 -17.37 16.07 -18.67
N ALA A 72 -18.06 14.96 -18.41
CA ALA A 72 -19.36 14.66 -19.01
C ALA A 72 -20.50 15.62 -18.59
N ARG A 73 -20.29 16.42 -17.53
CA ARG A 73 -21.25 17.42 -17.04
C ARG A 73 -20.91 18.84 -17.51
N ALA A 74 -19.69 19.08 -18.01
CA ALA A 74 -19.25 20.35 -18.55
C ALA A 74 -19.80 20.59 -19.96
#